data_AF-A0A6V7L0H2-F1
#
_entry.id   AF-A0A6V7L0H2-F1
#
_cell.length_a   1.000
_cell.length_b   1.000
_cell.length_c   1.000
_cell.angle_alpha   90.00
_cell.angle_beta   90.00
_cell.angle_gamma   90.00
#
_symmetry.space_group_name_H-M   'P 1'
#
loop_
_entity.id
_entity.type
_entity.pdbx_description
1 polymer ?
#
loop_
_entity_poly.entity_id
_entity_poly.type
_entity_poly.pdbx_seq_one_letter_code
_entity_poly.pdbx_strand_id
1 'polypeptide(L)' 'DSCCFSFSLGQIIRILQEEIPGVYVKSIKIGSNLIEDVENSYFKNVNEQVKEVCEELANDEQLQGGYNAIGFSQGGQF' A
#
# COMPACT_ATOMS: atom_id res chain seq x y z
N ASP A 1 -1.58 -7.49 -8.74
CA ASP A 1 -0.60 -6.46 -8.34
C ASP A 1 -0.02 -6.79 -6.98
N SER A 2 1.14 -6.24 -6.66
CA SER A 2 1.77 -6.30 -5.32
C SER A 2 2.41 -4.95 -5.05
N CYS A 3 2.52 -4.59 -3.77
CA CYS A 3 3.24 -3.40 -3.27
C CYS A 3 4.60 -3.18 -3.93
N CYS A 4 5.22 -4.29 -4.34
CA CYS A 4 6.65 -4.42 -4.42
C CYS A 4 7.13 -4.89 -5.81
N PHE A 5 6.20 -5.08 -6.76
CA PHE A 5 6.57 -5.29 -8.16
C PHE A 5 6.99 -3.95 -8.80
N SER A 6 8.26 -3.87 -9.20
CA SER A 6 8.85 -2.66 -9.80
C SER A 6 8.19 -2.21 -11.10
N PHE A 7 7.56 -3.14 -11.84
CA PHE A 7 6.88 -2.88 -13.11
C PHE A 7 5.39 -2.54 -12.97
N SER A 8 4.81 -2.65 -11.77
CA SER A 8 3.41 -2.31 -11.48
C SER A 8 3.34 -1.12 -10.53
N LEU A 9 2.96 -1.30 -9.25
CA LEU A 9 2.87 -0.22 -8.27
C LEU A 9 4.19 0.52 -8.09
N GLY A 10 5.34 -0.14 -8.30
CA GLY A 10 6.64 0.51 -8.33
C GLY A 10 6.76 1.61 -9.40
N GLN A 11 6.14 1.44 -10.58
CA GLN A 11 6.10 2.50 -11.60
C GLN A 11 5.23 3.67 -11.17
N ILE A 12 4.08 3.40 -10.53
CA ILE A 12 3.19 4.45 -10.04
C ILE A 12 3.88 5.29 -8.96
N ILE A 13 4.54 4.64 -8.00
CA ILE A 13 5.32 5.32 -6.96
C ILE A 13 6.37 6.22 -7.58
N ARG A 14 7.10 5.71 -8.59
CA ARG A 14 8.12 6.47 -9.30
C ARG A 14 7.52 7.72 -9.97
N ILE A 15 6.42 7.57 -10.68
CA ILE A 15 5.73 8.70 -11.34
C ILE A 15 5.30 9.74 -10.30
N LEU A 16 4.71 9.32 -9.18
CA LEU A 16 4.29 10.24 -8.11
C LEU A 16 5.48 11.02 -7.52
N GLN A 17 6.61 10.36 -7.33
CA GLN A 17 7.83 10.99 -6.80
C GLN A 17 8.50 11.94 -7.80
N GLU A 18 8.42 11.64 -9.10
CA GLU A 18 8.93 12.51 -10.16
C GLU A 18 8.04 13.76 -10.33
N GLU A 19 6.72 13.60 -10.28
CA GLU A 19 5.75 14.69 -10.50
C GLU A 19 5.49 15.54 -9.24
N ILE A 20 5.70 14.99 -8.04
CA ILE A 20 5.48 15.68 -6.76
C ILE A 20 6.76 15.60 -5.92
N PRO A 21 7.76 16.48 -6.17
CA PRO A 21 9.05 16.40 -5.48
C PRO A 21 8.92 16.45 -3.96
N GLY A 22 9.53 15.48 -3.28
CA GLY A 22 9.53 15.36 -1.83
C GLY A 22 8.29 14.68 -1.24
N VAL A 23 7.36 14.18 -2.07
CA VAL A 23 6.20 13.42 -1.58
C VAL A 23 6.64 12.12 -0.91
N TYR A 24 6.09 11.85 0.27
CA TYR A 24 6.18 10.54 0.91
C TYR A 24 5.13 9.60 0.31
N VAL A 25 5.56 8.44 -0.18
CA VAL A 25 4.66 7.42 -0.75
C VAL A 25 4.81 6.12 0.02
N LYS A 26 3.70 5.69 0.63
CA LYS A 26 3.58 4.40 1.31
C LYS A 26 2.86 3.41 0.40
N SER A 27 3.54 2.35 -0.02
CA SER A 27 2.94 1.22 -0.74
C SER A 27 2.60 0.12 0.27
N ILE A 28 1.30 -0.16 0.44
CA ILE A 28 0.81 -1.12 1.44
C ILE A 28 1.20 -2.54 1.06
N LYS A 29 1.88 -3.23 1.98
CA LYS A 29 2.27 -4.65 1.87
C LYS A 29 1.57 -5.44 2.97
N ILE A 30 0.89 -6.53 2.63
CA ILE A 30 0.24 -7.41 3.61
C ILE A 30 1.08 -8.67 3.81
N GLY A 31 1.68 -8.83 4.99
CA GLY A 31 2.61 -9.91 5.28
C GLY A 31 4.09 -9.53 5.18
N SER A 32 4.96 -10.51 5.40
CA SER A 32 6.39 -10.26 5.65
C SER A 32 7.21 -10.06 4.38
N ASN A 33 6.78 -10.65 3.26
CA ASN A 33 7.54 -10.67 2.01
C ASN A 33 6.63 -10.61 0.78
N LEU A 34 7.24 -10.52 -0.41
CA LEU A 34 6.54 -10.40 -1.70
C LEU A 34 5.60 -11.58 -1.99
N ILE A 35 5.99 -12.80 -1.63
CA ILE A 35 5.18 -13.99 -1.89
C ILE A 35 3.92 -13.94 -1.02
N GLU A 36 4.09 -13.66 0.27
CA GLU A 36 2.96 -13.49 1.20
C GLU A 36 2.03 -12.35 0.79
N ASP A 37 2.55 -11.21 0.33
CA ASP A 37 1.73 -10.09 -0.16
C ASP A 37 0.82 -10.51 -1.32
N VAL A 38 1.37 -11.27 -2.27
CA VAL A 38 0.60 -11.81 -3.39
C VAL A 38 -0.42 -12.84 -2.90
N GLU A 39 -0.04 -13.80 -2.07
CA GLU A 39 -0.95 -14.83 -1.57
C GLU A 39 -2.10 -14.23 -0.74
N ASN A 40 -1.77 -13.27 0.13
CA ASN A 40 -2.75 -12.59 0.97
C ASN A 40 -3.76 -11.78 0.15
N SER A 41 -3.38 -11.27 -1.04
CA SER A 41 -4.32 -10.58 -1.92
C SER A 41 -5.48 -11.47 -2.40
N TYR A 42 -5.31 -12.79 -2.44
CA TYR A 42 -6.33 -13.77 -2.82
C TYR A 42 -6.98 -14.49 -1.64
N PHE A 43 -6.18 -14.84 -0.62
CA PHE A 43 -6.60 -15.84 0.37
C PHE A 43 -6.81 -15.29 1.78
N LYS A 44 -6.31 -14.10 2.12
CA LYS A 44 -6.45 -13.54 3.47
C LYS A 44 -7.79 -12.85 3.65
N ASN A 45 -8.39 -12.98 4.83
CA ASN A 45 -9.65 -12.31 5.16
C ASN A 45 -9.50 -10.79 5.07
N VAL A 46 -10.34 -10.12 4.28
CA VAL A 46 -10.25 -8.67 4.04
C VAL A 46 -10.35 -7.84 5.32
N ASN A 47 -11.15 -8.26 6.30
CA ASN A 47 -11.25 -7.52 7.58
C ASN A 47 -9.94 -7.55 8.36
N GLU A 48 -9.19 -8.65 8.28
CA GLU A 48 -7.86 -8.74 8.88
C GLU A 48 -6.85 -7.88 8.12
N GLN A 49 -6.95 -7.81 6.79
CA GLN A 49 -6.11 -6.92 5.98
C GLN A 49 -6.36 -5.46 6.36
N VAL A 50 -7.62 -5.02 6.41
CA VAL A 50 -7.97 -3.64 6.82
C VAL A 50 -7.44 -3.33 8.20
N LYS A 51 -7.60 -4.26 9.16
CA LYS A 51 -7.07 -4.07 10.52
C LYS A 51 -5.54 -3.88 10.53
N GLU A 52 -4.81 -4.74 9.83
CA GLU A 52 -3.34 -4.67 9.71
C GLU A 52 -2.90 -3.33 9.10
N VAL A 53 -3.59 -2.88 8.04
CA VAL A 53 -3.31 -1.59 7.41
C VAL A 53 -3.62 -0.43 8.34
N CYS A 54 -4.74 -0.45 9.06
CA CYS A 54 -5.06 0.59 10.04
C CYS A 54 -3.99 0.68 11.13
N GLU A 55 -3.49 -0.44 11.63
CA GLU A 55 -2.41 -0.49 12.61
C GLU A 55 -1.11 0.05 12.02
N GLU A 56 -0.76 -0.32 10.79
CA GLU A 56 0.44 0.20 10.11
C GLU A 56 0.38 1.71 9.91
N LEU A 57 -0.73 2.24 9.39
CA LEU A 57 -0.91 3.67 9.12
C LEU A 57 -0.94 4.50 10.40
N ALA A 58 -1.54 3.97 11.48
CA ALA A 58 -1.57 4.65 12.77
C ALA A 58 -0.16 4.81 13.39
N ASN A 59 0.78 3.91 13.07
CA ASN A 59 2.14 3.95 13.57
C ASN A 59 3.12 4.73 12.65
N ASP A 60 2.66 5.21 11.49
CA ASP A 60 3.49 5.98 10.58
C ASP A 60 3.41 7.49 10.91
N GLU A 61 4.48 8.03 11.49
CA GLU A 61 4.54 9.44 11.91
C GLU A 61 4.36 10.42 10.73
N GLN A 62 4.73 10.03 9.50
CA GLN A 62 4.61 10.90 8.33
C GLN A 62 3.16 11.04 7.84
N LEU A 63 2.24 10.19 8.33
CA LEU A 63 0.83 10.16 7.91
C LEU A 63 -0.12 10.78 8.95
N GLN A 64 0.37 11.17 10.13
CA GLN A 64 -0.45 11.70 11.23
C GLN A 64 -1.10 13.06 10.91
N GLY A 65 -0.49 13.83 9.99
CA GLY A 65 -1.02 15.10 9.50
C GLY A 65 -2.16 14.95 8.48
N GLY A 66 -2.58 13.72 8.19
CA GLY A 66 -3.50 13.38 7.11
C GLY A 66 -2.77 12.92 5.85
N TYR A 67 -3.46 12.15 5.03
CA TYR A 67 -2.91 11.57 3.81
C TYR A 67 -3.98 11.41 2.73
N ASN A 68 -3.54 11.31 1.48
CA ASN A 68 -4.38 10.86 0.36
C ASN A 68 -4.19 9.36 0.16
N ALA A 69 -5.24 8.66 -0.28
CA ALA A 69 -5.20 7.23 -0.59
C ALA A 69 -5.58 6.98 -2.04
N ILE A 70 -4.89 6.04 -2.70
CA ILE A 70 -5.18 5.59 -4.06
C ILE A 70 -5.31 4.08 -4.04
N GLY A 71 -6.52 3.58 -4.32
CA GLY A 71 -6.79 2.15 -4.42
C GLY A 71 -6.84 1.68 -5.87
N PHE A 72 -6.15 0.58 -6.17
CA PHE A 72 -6.19 -0.08 -7.48
C PHE A 72 -6.99 -1.38 -7.40
N SER A 73 -7.91 -1.58 -8.35
CA SER A 73 -8.75 -2.79 -8.41
C SER A 73 -9.44 -3.05 -7.05
N GLN A 74 -9.23 -4.21 -6.43
CA GLN A 74 -9.86 -4.52 -5.15
C GLN A 74 -9.45 -3.59 -3.99
N GLY A 75 -8.26 -2.96 -4.08
CA GLY A 75 -7.74 -2.08 -3.04
C GLY A 75 -8.43 -0.72 -2.94
N GLY A 76 -9.41 -0.43 -3.80
CA GLY A 76 -10.22 0.79 -3.73
C GLY A 76 -11.59 0.61 -3.06
N GLN A 77 -11.91 -0.58 -2.55
CA GLN A 77 -13.26 -0.91 -2.07
C GLN A 77 -13.48 -0.70 -0.57
N PHE A 78 -12.42 -0.79 0.25
CA PHE A 78 -12.51 -0.88 1.71
C PHE A 78 -11.50 0.05 2.37
#